data_AF-A0A6D2CG27-F1
#
_entry.id   AF-A0A6D2CG27-F1
#
_cell.length_a   1.000
_cell.length_b   1.000
_cell.length_c   1.000
_cell.angle_alpha   90.00
_cell.angle_beta   90.00
_cell.angle_gamma   90.00
#
_symmetry.space_group_name_H-M   'P 1'
#
loop_
_entity.id
_entity.type
_entity.pdbx_description
1 polymer ?
#
loop_
_entity_poly.entity_id
_entity_poly.type
_entity_poly.pdbx_seq_one_letter_code
_entity_poly.pdbx_strand_id
1 'polypeptide(L)'
;MKYILVLLVVLHIAYTKEFPSYVKEWRGIYESIQKTGKQAFKISDNCFDDEAMGGFVCEIGYSKNKSAFNDFAINFYTEKPNDMNYSTVRIIAIQSPTKATIKVFSMEYNNDFCNIDVIRQGQMITLVSGNCKIEDFTLHKDIFNNYLKNHYTSNTSPNRNTRGK
;
A
#
# COMPACT_ATOMS: atom_id res chain seq x y z
N MET A 1 11.69 -6.09 45.31
CA MET A 1 11.91 -6.76 44.00
C MET A 1 10.59 -7.29 43.42
N LYS A 2 9.65 -6.42 43.05
CA LYS A 2 8.36 -6.81 42.41
C LYS A 2 8.02 -6.02 41.15
N TYR A 3 8.79 -4.96 40.84
CA TYR A 3 8.53 -4.08 39.70
C TYR A 3 9.39 -4.38 38.46
N ILE A 4 10.42 -5.24 38.57
CA ILE A 4 11.27 -5.62 37.42
C ILE A 4 10.56 -6.67 36.54
N LEU A 5 9.74 -7.54 37.14
CA LEU A 5 9.00 -8.58 36.42
C LEU A 5 7.85 -8.02 35.56
N VAL A 6 7.23 -6.91 35.97
CA VAL A 6 6.15 -6.28 35.19
C VAL A 6 6.71 -5.55 33.97
N LEU A 7 7.92 -5.00 34.05
CA LEU A 7 8.58 -4.37 32.90
C LEU A 7 8.94 -5.39 31.81
N LEU A 8 9.32 -6.60 32.20
CA LEU A 8 9.60 -7.69 31.26
C LEU A 8 8.34 -8.21 30.57
N VAL A 9 7.19 -8.28 31.24
CA VAL A 9 5.93 -8.72 30.61
C VAL A 9 5.45 -7.71 29.55
N VAL A 10 5.65 -6.40 29.77
CA VAL A 10 5.33 -5.38 28.75
C VAL A 10 6.34 -5.42 27.58
N LEU A 11 7.61 -5.73 27.84
CA LEU A 11 8.62 -5.98 26.79
C LEU A 11 8.37 -7.27 25.98
N HIS A 12 7.60 -8.22 26.50
CA HIS A 12 7.19 -9.43 25.76
C HIS A 12 5.88 -9.24 24.96
N ILE A 13 5.09 -8.18 25.21
CA ILE A 13 3.89 -7.88 24.39
C ILE A 13 4.26 -7.09 23.13
N ALA A 14 5.47 -6.54 23.07
CA ALA A 14 6.13 -6.19 21.82
C ALA A 14 6.80 -7.42 21.17
N TYR A 15 6.22 -8.62 21.31
CA TYR A 15 6.39 -9.66 20.31
C TYR A 15 5.79 -9.10 19.03
N THR A 16 6.59 -8.37 18.26
CA THR A 16 6.35 -8.23 16.83
C THR A 16 6.29 -9.66 16.33
N LYS A 17 5.07 -10.22 16.21
CA LYS A 17 4.85 -11.46 15.46
C LYS A 17 5.61 -11.23 14.17
N GLU A 18 6.73 -11.90 14.02
CA GLU A 18 7.55 -11.71 12.85
C GLU A 18 6.69 -12.11 11.67
N PHE A 19 6.32 -11.12 10.84
CA PHE A 19 5.51 -11.41 9.67
C PHE A 19 6.22 -12.48 8.84
N PRO A 20 5.45 -13.41 8.24
CA PRO A 20 6.03 -14.36 7.31
C PRO A 20 6.90 -13.67 6.27
N SER A 21 8.00 -14.31 5.88
CA SER A 21 8.98 -13.74 4.94
C SER A 21 8.31 -13.21 3.66
N TYR A 22 7.31 -13.93 3.15
CA TYR A 22 6.58 -13.52 1.96
C TYR A 22 5.88 -12.17 2.13
N VAL A 23 5.34 -11.85 3.32
CA VAL A 23 4.73 -10.53 3.60
C VAL A 23 5.79 -9.43 3.53
N LYS A 24 7.00 -9.69 4.04
CA LYS A 24 8.13 -8.75 3.95
C LYS A 24 8.54 -8.50 2.50
N GLU A 25 8.47 -9.52 1.64
CA GLU A 25 8.80 -9.40 0.21
C GLU A 25 7.85 -8.51 -0.57
N TRP A 26 6.59 -8.40 -0.15
CA TRP A 26 5.61 -7.50 -0.78
C TRP A 26 5.92 -6.01 -0.52
N ARG A 27 6.56 -5.66 0.60
CA ARG A 27 6.83 -4.27 1.00
C ARG A 27 7.75 -3.54 0.02
N GLY A 28 7.57 -2.24 -0.17
CA GLY A 28 8.45 -1.41 -1.00
C GLY A 28 7.70 -0.60 -2.06
N ILE A 29 8.46 0.07 -2.92
CA ILE A 29 7.92 0.90 -4.01
C ILE A 29 7.96 0.08 -5.30
N TYR A 30 6.87 0.13 -6.07
CA TYR A 30 6.74 -0.47 -7.38
C TYR A 30 6.43 0.62 -8.40
N GLU A 31 7.17 0.66 -9.50
CA GLU A 31 7.01 1.67 -10.55
C GLU A 31 6.38 1.06 -11.79
N SER A 32 5.44 1.79 -12.40
CA SER A 32 4.79 1.34 -13.63
C SER A 32 5.83 1.11 -14.72
N ILE A 33 5.75 -0.04 -15.39
CA ILE A 33 6.64 -0.33 -16.53
C ILE A 33 6.24 0.45 -17.80
N GLN A 34 5.06 1.07 -17.82
CA GLN A 34 4.62 1.87 -18.95
C GLN A 34 5.40 3.18 -19.00
N LYS A 35 5.92 3.52 -20.18
CA LYS A 35 6.71 4.75 -20.40
C LYS A 35 5.86 6.03 -20.28
N THR A 36 4.55 5.91 -20.47
CA THR A 36 3.60 7.02 -20.45
C THR A 36 2.84 7.01 -19.13
N GLY A 37 3.32 7.78 -18.14
CA GLY A 37 2.73 7.86 -16.81
C GLY A 37 3.68 7.31 -15.76
N LYS A 38 4.37 8.22 -15.06
CA LYS A 38 5.27 7.90 -13.94
C LYS A 38 4.45 7.58 -12.70
N GLN A 39 3.69 6.48 -12.76
CA GLN A 39 2.90 5.98 -11.65
C GLN A 39 3.79 5.11 -10.74
N ALA A 40 3.57 5.21 -9.44
CA ALA A 40 4.23 4.35 -8.47
C ALA A 40 3.24 3.91 -7.38
N PHE A 41 3.51 2.74 -6.83
CA PHE A 41 2.72 2.09 -5.80
C PHE A 41 3.63 1.74 -4.63
N LYS A 42 3.35 2.24 -3.43
CA LYS A 42 4.13 1.94 -2.23
C LYS A 42 3.33 1.00 -1.33
N ILE A 43 3.85 -0.19 -1.07
CA ILE A 43 3.37 -1.05 0.01
C ILE A 43 4.16 -0.70 1.28
N SER A 44 3.44 -0.25 2.30
CA SER A 44 4.02 0.13 3.59
C SER A 44 4.70 -1.05 4.28
N ASP A 45 5.76 -0.73 5.01
CA ASP A 45 6.48 -1.59 5.91
C ASP A 45 5.71 -1.85 7.22
N ASN A 46 4.74 -0.98 7.53
CA ASN A 46 3.79 -1.15 8.62
C ASN A 46 2.61 -2.00 8.15
N CYS A 47 2.74 -3.31 8.33
CA CYS A 47 1.65 -4.26 8.15
C CYS A 47 1.11 -4.70 9.52
N PHE A 48 -0.11 -5.21 9.55
CA PHE A 48 -0.75 -5.84 10.71
C PHE A 48 -1.53 -7.07 10.28
N ASP A 49 -1.86 -7.93 11.24
CA ASP A 49 -2.67 -9.13 11.02
C ASP A 49 -4.13 -8.78 11.34
N ASP A 50 -5.00 -8.88 10.34
CA ASP A 50 -6.43 -8.60 10.44
C ASP A 50 -7.22 -9.63 9.64
N GLU A 51 -7.72 -10.64 10.34
CA GLU A 51 -8.53 -11.71 9.75
C GLU A 51 -9.82 -11.18 9.10
N ALA A 52 -10.44 -10.13 9.65
CA ALA A 52 -11.65 -9.53 9.10
C ALA A 52 -11.39 -8.86 7.74
N MET A 53 -10.17 -8.38 7.52
CA MET A 53 -9.74 -7.79 6.27
C MET A 53 -9.10 -8.79 5.30
N GLY A 54 -8.89 -10.04 5.72
CA GLY A 54 -8.44 -11.14 4.87
C GLY A 54 -6.98 -11.55 5.06
N GLY A 55 -6.43 -11.36 6.28
CA GLY A 55 -5.10 -11.86 6.67
C GLY A 55 -4.12 -10.73 6.95
N PHE A 56 -2.93 -10.78 6.34
CA PHE A 56 -1.91 -9.74 6.55
C PHE A 56 -2.22 -8.51 5.70
N VAL A 57 -2.42 -7.37 6.36
CA VAL A 57 -2.81 -6.12 5.75
C VAL A 57 -1.68 -5.11 5.84
N CYS A 58 -1.39 -4.41 4.74
CA CYS A 58 -0.48 -3.27 4.74
C CYS A 58 -1.18 -2.05 4.13
N GLU A 59 -0.88 -0.86 4.65
CA GLU A 59 -1.28 0.40 4.00
C GLU A 59 -0.56 0.54 2.65
N ILE A 60 -1.23 1.21 1.71
CA ILE A 60 -0.67 1.45 0.39
C ILE A 60 -0.78 2.91 -0.02
N GLY A 61 0.32 3.43 -0.57
CA GLY A 61 0.39 4.74 -1.21
C GLY A 61 0.33 4.61 -2.73
N TYR A 62 -0.26 5.61 -3.38
CA TYR A 62 -0.25 5.74 -4.83
C TYR A 62 0.35 7.09 -5.23
N SER A 63 1.11 7.09 -6.31
CA SER A 63 1.71 8.28 -6.90
C SER A 63 1.44 8.26 -8.39
N LYS A 64 1.12 9.43 -8.95
CA LYS A 64 1.00 9.67 -10.39
C LYS A 64 1.87 10.88 -10.73
N ASN A 65 2.61 10.78 -11.82
CA ASN A 65 3.53 11.83 -12.29
C ASN A 65 4.63 12.21 -11.27
N LYS A 66 5.13 11.25 -10.47
CA LYS A 66 6.14 11.46 -9.40
C LYS A 66 5.70 12.38 -8.25
N SER A 67 4.41 12.52 -8.02
CA SER A 67 3.90 13.08 -6.77
C SER A 67 4.34 12.26 -5.55
N ALA A 68 4.31 12.87 -4.38
CA ALA A 68 4.56 12.15 -3.14
C ALA A 68 3.38 11.21 -2.82
N PHE A 69 3.65 10.10 -2.11
CA PHE A 69 2.63 9.11 -1.74
C PHE A 69 1.59 9.61 -0.72
N ASN A 70 1.79 10.81 -0.16
CA ASN A 70 0.88 11.46 0.79
C ASN A 70 0.01 12.55 0.13
N ASP A 71 0.04 12.66 -1.20
CA ASP A 71 -0.84 13.58 -1.92
C ASP A 71 -2.25 12.98 -2.00
N PHE A 72 -3.13 13.42 -1.10
CA PHE A 72 -4.53 12.97 -1.02
C PHE A 72 -5.35 13.28 -2.27
N ALA A 73 -4.88 14.17 -3.15
CA ALA A 73 -5.53 14.45 -4.43
C ALA A 73 -5.30 13.34 -5.48
N ILE A 74 -4.41 12.38 -5.21
CA ILE A 74 -3.97 11.38 -6.20
C ILE A 74 -4.46 9.99 -5.79
N ASN A 75 -5.57 9.63 -6.41
CA ASN A 75 -6.33 8.44 -6.05
C ASN A 75 -6.35 7.41 -7.18
N PHE A 76 -6.71 6.16 -6.87
CA PHE A 76 -6.95 5.11 -7.87
C PHE A 76 -8.27 5.33 -8.63
N TYR A 77 -9.06 6.30 -8.22
CA TYR A 77 -10.43 6.49 -8.63
C TYR A 77 -10.75 7.98 -8.73
N THR A 78 -11.75 8.29 -9.54
CA THR A 78 -12.41 9.59 -9.53
C THR A 78 -13.65 9.49 -8.63
N GLU A 79 -13.78 10.44 -7.70
CA GLU A 79 -15.04 10.69 -6.99
C GLU A 79 -16.07 11.22 -7.99
N LYS A 80 -17.36 10.93 -7.82
CA LYS A 80 -18.37 11.69 -8.57
C LYS A 80 -18.14 13.18 -8.27
N PRO A 81 -18.32 14.08 -9.26
CA PRO A 81 -17.94 15.51 -9.15
C PRO A 81 -18.51 16.29 -7.96
N ASN A 82 -19.43 15.71 -7.18
CA ASN A 82 -20.21 16.39 -6.16
C ASN A 82 -20.07 15.80 -4.74
N ASP A 83 -19.23 14.80 -4.49
CA ASP A 83 -19.13 14.23 -3.14
C ASP A 83 -17.68 13.91 -2.72
N MET A 84 -17.04 14.92 -2.12
CA MET A 84 -15.68 14.87 -1.56
C MET A 84 -15.62 14.22 -0.16
N ASN A 85 -16.73 13.65 0.33
CA ASN A 85 -16.82 13.18 1.72
C ASN A 85 -16.35 11.74 1.91
N TYR A 86 -16.09 11.01 0.82
CA TYR A 86 -15.66 9.63 0.91
C TYR A 86 -14.19 9.54 1.31
N SER A 87 -13.94 9.56 2.62
CA SER A 87 -12.64 9.12 3.13
C SER A 87 -12.40 7.69 2.66
N THR A 88 -11.44 7.49 1.76
CA THR A 88 -11.09 6.15 1.30
C THR A 88 -9.78 5.67 1.90
N VAL A 89 -9.82 4.48 2.48
CA VAL A 89 -8.62 3.79 2.92
C VAL A 89 -8.28 2.75 1.87
N ARG A 90 -6.99 2.68 1.54
CA ARG A 90 -6.44 1.70 0.63
C ARG A 90 -5.56 0.77 1.43
N ILE A 91 -5.93 -0.49 1.42
CA ILE A 91 -5.12 -1.53 2.02
C ILE A 91 -4.85 -2.61 0.99
N ILE A 92 -3.71 -3.28 1.13
CA ILE A 92 -3.44 -4.53 0.43
C ILE A 92 -3.52 -5.68 1.43
N ALA A 93 -4.44 -6.62 1.19
CA ALA A 93 -4.57 -7.85 1.93
C ALA A 93 -3.76 -8.95 1.23
N ILE A 94 -2.66 -9.36 1.85
CA ILE A 94 -1.71 -10.34 1.31
C ILE A 94 -2.16 -11.75 1.71
N GLN A 95 -2.60 -12.51 0.71
CA GLN A 95 -3.16 -13.85 0.88
C GLN A 95 -2.08 -14.93 0.77
N SER A 96 -1.06 -14.71 -0.05
CA SER A 96 0.01 -15.69 -0.32
C SER A 96 1.27 -15.01 -0.90
N PRO A 97 2.35 -15.76 -1.17
CA PRO A 97 3.55 -15.21 -1.81
C PRO A 97 3.32 -14.57 -3.19
N THR A 98 2.25 -14.99 -3.88
CA THR A 98 1.97 -14.59 -5.28
C THR A 98 0.62 -13.88 -5.46
N LYS A 99 -0.22 -13.82 -4.42
CA LYS A 99 -1.57 -13.24 -4.50
C LYS A 99 -1.86 -12.30 -3.34
N ALA A 100 -2.43 -11.15 -3.68
CA ALA A 100 -3.00 -10.20 -2.75
C ALA A 100 -4.23 -9.53 -3.37
N THR A 101 -5.01 -8.84 -2.55
CA THR A 101 -6.15 -8.04 -3.00
C THR A 101 -6.02 -6.63 -2.43
N ILE A 102 -5.99 -5.62 -3.29
CA ILE A 102 -6.15 -4.23 -2.85
C ILE A 102 -7.64 -3.99 -2.63
N LYS A 103 -7.98 -3.57 -1.42
CA LYS A 103 -9.33 -3.19 -1.06
C LYS A 103 -9.42 -1.67 -0.98
N VAL A 104 -10.35 -1.11 -1.72
CA VAL A 104 -10.70 0.31 -1.66
C VAL A 104 -11.95 0.43 -0.78
N PHE A 105 -11.76 0.89 0.45
CA PHE A 105 -12.83 1.08 1.42
C PHE A 105 -13.30 2.53 1.42
N SER A 106 -14.58 2.80 1.61
CA SER A 106 -15.04 4.11 2.09
C SER A 106 -15.40 3.99 3.56
N MET A 107 -14.87 4.93 4.36
CA MET A 107 -15.14 5.00 5.79
C MET A 107 -16.60 5.36 6.08
N GLU A 108 -17.25 6.08 5.18
CA GLU A 108 -18.65 6.50 5.35
C GLU A 108 -19.62 5.31 5.35
N TYR A 109 -19.43 4.38 4.40
CA TYR A 109 -20.30 3.22 4.27
C TYR A 109 -19.75 1.97 4.97
N ASN A 110 -18.54 2.06 5.54
CA ASN A 110 -17.85 0.97 6.23
C ASN A 110 -17.84 -0.35 5.42
N ASN A 111 -17.60 -0.27 4.12
CA ASN A 111 -17.66 -1.40 3.20
C ASN A 111 -16.61 -1.31 2.09
N ASP A 112 -16.26 -2.45 1.49
CA ASP A 112 -15.38 -2.52 0.33
C ASP A 112 -16.14 -2.13 -0.95
N PHE A 113 -15.64 -1.12 -1.66
CA PHE A 113 -16.24 -0.62 -2.90
C PHE A 113 -15.69 -1.33 -4.11
N CYS A 114 -14.38 -1.55 -4.11
CA CYS A 114 -13.76 -2.36 -5.13
C CYS A 114 -12.59 -3.16 -4.57
N ASN A 115 -12.52 -4.40 -5.03
CA ASN A 115 -11.40 -5.29 -4.83
C ASN A 115 -10.62 -5.35 -6.15
N ILE A 116 -9.34 -4.99 -6.09
CA ILE A 116 -8.40 -5.07 -7.21
C ILE A 116 -7.49 -6.25 -6.92
N ASP A 117 -7.46 -7.23 -7.83
CA ASP A 117 -6.59 -8.39 -7.67
C ASP A 117 -5.14 -8.01 -8.00
N VAL A 118 -4.22 -8.47 -7.15
CA VAL A 118 -2.79 -8.23 -7.33
C VAL A 118 -2.07 -9.56 -7.39
N ILE A 119 -1.39 -9.79 -8.52
CA ILE A 119 -0.59 -10.98 -8.76
C ILE A 119 0.88 -10.59 -8.70
N ARG A 120 1.68 -11.32 -7.92
CA ARG A 120 3.13 -11.11 -7.82
C ARG A 120 3.90 -12.23 -8.52
N GLN A 121 4.86 -11.83 -9.33
CA GLN A 121 5.82 -12.70 -10.01
C GLN A 121 7.24 -12.14 -9.81
N GLY A 122 7.93 -12.65 -8.79
CA GLY A 122 9.25 -12.15 -8.39
C GLY A 122 9.20 -10.70 -7.91
N GLN A 123 9.82 -9.78 -8.66
CA GLN A 123 9.83 -8.34 -8.36
C GLN A 123 8.69 -7.58 -9.06
N MET A 124 7.88 -8.25 -9.88
CA MET A 124 6.76 -7.63 -10.58
C MET A 124 5.46 -7.87 -9.82
N ILE A 125 4.60 -6.86 -9.79
CA ILE A 125 3.19 -7.00 -9.44
C ILE A 125 2.34 -6.60 -10.65
N THR A 126 1.22 -7.28 -10.84
CA THR A 126 0.22 -6.95 -11.86
C THR A 126 -1.08 -6.61 -11.15
N LEU A 127 -1.60 -5.42 -11.39
CA LEU A 127 -2.93 -5.02 -10.94
C LEU A 127 -3.94 -5.41 -12.01
N VAL A 128 -4.87 -6.27 -11.63
CA VAL A 128 -5.96 -6.75 -12.48
C VAL A 128 -7.26 -6.20 -11.93
N SER A 129 -8.13 -5.72 -12.83
CA SER A 129 -9.48 -5.31 -12.43
C SER A 129 -10.17 -6.50 -11.76
N GLY A 130 -10.57 -6.33 -10.50
CA GLY A 130 -11.38 -7.30 -9.78
C GLY A 130 -12.84 -6.87 -9.72
N ASN A 131 -13.54 -7.35 -8.70
CA ASN A 131 -14.97 -7.07 -8.50
C ASN A 131 -15.16 -5.70 -7.84
N CYS A 132 -15.83 -4.79 -8.54
CA CYS A 132 -16.30 -3.53 -7.97
C CYS A 132 -17.82 -3.54 -7.82
N LYS A 133 -18.32 -3.00 -6.71
CA LYS A 133 -19.74 -2.68 -6.50
C LYS A 133 -19.89 -1.22 -6.96
N ILE A 134 -20.45 -0.95 -8.16
CA ILE A 134 -20.42 0.42 -8.73
C ILE A 134 -21.81 0.96 -9.07
N GLU A 135 -22.12 2.11 -8.46
CA GLU A 135 -22.74 3.27 -9.12
C GLU A 135 -21.99 4.60 -8.86
N ASP A 136 -21.21 4.74 -7.76
CA ASP A 136 -20.66 6.04 -7.30
C ASP A 136 -19.14 6.29 -7.47
N PHE A 137 -18.36 5.26 -7.82
CA PHE A 137 -16.90 5.38 -8.00
C PHE A 137 -16.45 4.83 -9.35
N THR A 138 -15.50 5.52 -9.99
CA THR A 138 -14.86 5.01 -11.20
C THR A 138 -13.36 4.88 -10.99
N LEU A 139 -12.82 3.65 -11.05
CA LEU A 139 -11.38 3.43 -11.04
C LEU A 139 -10.74 4.00 -12.31
N HIS A 140 -9.58 4.66 -12.18
CA HIS A 140 -8.83 5.09 -13.33
C HIS A 140 -8.26 3.87 -14.07
N LYS A 141 -8.56 3.75 -15.36
CA LYS A 141 -8.16 2.57 -16.15
C LYS A 141 -6.64 2.41 -16.29
N ASP A 142 -5.87 3.49 -16.12
CA ASP A 142 -4.42 3.49 -16.26
C ASP A 142 -3.69 2.81 -15.09
N ILE A 143 -4.39 2.43 -14.01
CA ILE A 143 -3.80 1.73 -12.86
C ILE A 143 -3.64 0.22 -13.09
N PHE A 144 -4.36 -0.34 -14.07
CA PHE A 144 -4.36 -1.77 -14.34
C PHE A 144 -3.21 -2.13 -15.28
N ASN A 145 -2.05 -2.35 -14.67
CA ASN A 145 -0.80 -2.60 -15.36
C ASN A 145 0.16 -3.42 -14.47
N ASN A 146 1.31 -3.76 -15.03
CA ASN A 146 2.47 -4.27 -14.36
C ASN A 146 3.31 -3.14 -13.73
N TYR A 147 3.75 -3.37 -12.50
CA TYR A 147 4.67 -2.52 -11.77
C TYR A 147 5.88 -3.34 -11.33
N LEU A 148 7.07 -2.76 -11.46
CA LEU A 148 8.32 -3.40 -11.08
C LEU A 148 8.83 -2.81 -9.78
N LYS A 149 9.23 -3.66 -8.84
CA LYS A 149 9.78 -3.22 -7.55
C LYS A 149 11.06 -2.41 -7.79
N ASN A 150 11.06 -1.19 -7.27
CA ASN A 150 12.21 -0.33 -7.27
C ASN A 150 13.14 -0.70 -6.09
N HIS A 151 14.41 -0.99 -6.40
CA HIS A 151 15.44 -1.31 -5.41
C HIS A 151 16.03 -0.09 -4.70
N TYR A 152 15.61 1.13 -5.04
CA TYR A 152 16.03 2.32 -4.29
C TYR A 152 15.33 2.37 -2.93
N THR A 153 15.96 1.76 -1.92
CA THR A 153 15.80 2.17 -0.53
C THR A 153 16.06 3.67 -0.45
N SER A 154 15.21 4.41 0.27
CA SER A 154 15.30 5.85 0.51
C SER A 154 16.73 6.38 0.42
N ASN A 155 17.01 7.18 -0.62
CA ASN A 155 18.19 8.04 -0.58
C ASN A 155 17.99 8.98 0.60
N THR A 156 18.62 8.69 1.74
CA THR A 156 19.20 9.75 2.55
C THR A 156 20.04 10.56 1.59
N SER A 157 19.54 11.72 1.20
CA SER A 157 20.28 12.71 0.43
C SER A 157 21.59 12.96 1.19
N PRO A 158 22.78 12.66 0.63
CA PRO A 158 24.00 13.18 1.21
C PRO A 158 23.90 14.70 1.07
N ASN A 159 23.78 15.37 2.21
CA ASN A 159 23.74 16.81 2.36
C ASN A 159 24.84 17.43 1.48
N ARG A 160 24.47 17.95 0.31
CA ARG A 160 25.38 18.55 -0.66
C ARG A 160 25.41 20.06 -0.42
N ASN A 161 25.96 20.44 0.73
CA ASN A 161 26.55 21.76 0.97
C ASN A 161 28.00 21.49 1.37
N THR A 162 29.06 22.05 0.79
CA THR A 162 29.26 23.07 -0.25
C THR A 162 30.72 22.86 -0.68
N ARG A 163 31.01 22.89 -1.98
CA ARG A 163 32.37 22.86 -2.52
C ARG A 163 32.85 24.31 -2.64
N GLY A 164 34.04 24.61 -2.13
CA GLY A 164 34.85 25.69 -2.71
C GLY A 164 35.60 26.56 -1.72
N LYS A 165 36.88 26.23 -1.58
CA LYS A 165 38.06 27.11 -1.49
C LYS A 165 38.10 28.19 -0.41
#